data_AF-A0A2C5WU83-F1
#
_entry.id   AF-A0A2C5WU83-F1
#
_cell.length_a   1.000
_cell.length_b   1.000
_cell.length_c   1.000
_cell.angle_alpha   90.00
_cell.angle_beta   90.00
_cell.angle_gamma   90.00
#
_symmetry.space_group_name_H-M   'P 1'
#
loop_
_entity.id
_entity.type
_entity.pdbx_description
1 polymer ?
#
loop_
_entity_poly.entity_id
_entity_poly.type
_entity_poly.pdbx_seq_one_letter_code
_entity_poly.pdbx_strand_id
1 'polypeptide(L)'
;MGGMQNGHSPVNADVLEDGGYRFEPLDNDGLCTVTSDFYSRGTQPLNKFKINNTDKTVTIHTMLNTLEEEHHGQLADSAIMAAVCRKYNLEPDNVSSVVFNTPKDSCLHLALNSYRWNHRSQIGEDGLIDAVITPISNDWDLFSWCFPYAAIDRMLDRSVINQIRIQEGTDSCLLTYSINPGRQNEGEAPEQNEEEPPQ
;
A
#
# COMPACT_ATOMS: atom_id res chain seq x y z
N MET A 1 44.45 -6.13 -16.08
CA MET A 1 43.46 -5.51 -16.98
C MET A 1 42.13 -6.20 -16.66
N GLY A 2 41.18 -5.65 -15.93
CA GLY A 2 40.87 -4.25 -15.65
C GLY A 2 39.51 -3.91 -16.28
N GLY A 3 38.43 -4.14 -15.50
CA GLY A 3 37.09 -3.54 -15.67
C GLY A 3 36.16 -4.17 -16.71
N MET A 4 34.84 -4.17 -16.57
CA MET A 4 33.95 -3.64 -15.52
C MET A 4 32.59 -4.33 -15.69
N GLN A 5 31.99 -4.70 -14.55
CA GLN A 5 30.60 -5.09 -14.42
C GLN A 5 29.73 -3.85 -14.69
N ASN A 6 28.69 -3.98 -15.50
CA ASN A 6 27.54 -3.06 -15.47
C ASN A 6 26.34 -3.86 -14.98
N GLY A 7 26.34 -4.14 -13.67
CA GLY A 7 25.11 -4.46 -12.96
C GLY A 7 24.33 -3.17 -12.78
N HIS A 8 23.18 -3.05 -13.45
CA HIS A 8 22.13 -2.17 -12.95
C HIS A 8 21.60 -2.80 -11.66
N SER A 9 22.17 -2.45 -10.52
CA SER A 9 21.51 -2.70 -9.24
C SER A 9 20.28 -1.78 -9.18
N PRO A 10 19.06 -2.32 -9.03
CA PRO A 10 17.90 -1.49 -8.79
C PRO A 10 18.07 -0.86 -7.41
N VAL A 11 18.13 0.47 -7.36
CA VAL A 11 18.49 1.31 -6.21
C VAL A 11 17.58 1.13 -4.96
N ASN A 12 16.59 0.24 -5.01
CA ASN A 12 15.60 0.04 -3.94
C ASN A 12 15.36 -1.44 -3.54
N ALA A 13 16.15 -2.40 -4.04
CA ALA A 13 15.93 -3.81 -3.71
C ALA A 13 16.26 -4.14 -2.24
N ASP A 14 17.15 -3.39 -1.59
CA ASP A 14 17.72 -3.74 -0.29
C ASP A 14 17.23 -2.86 0.87
N VAL A 15 16.23 -2.00 0.63
CA VAL A 15 15.69 -1.05 1.64
C VAL A 15 15.21 -1.77 2.91
N LEU A 16 14.62 -2.96 2.77
CA LEU A 16 14.18 -3.76 3.91
C LEU A 16 15.39 -4.20 4.75
N GLU A 17 16.38 -4.79 4.10
CA GLU A 17 17.60 -5.30 4.73
C GLU A 17 18.42 -4.17 5.39
N ASP A 18 18.52 -3.00 4.75
CA ASP A 18 19.16 -1.81 5.32
C ASP A 18 18.44 -1.30 6.59
N GLY A 19 17.12 -1.48 6.66
CA GLY A 19 16.30 -1.19 7.85
C GLY A 19 16.37 -2.26 8.95
N GLY A 20 17.12 -3.34 8.74
CA GLY A 20 17.17 -4.47 9.68
C GLY A 20 15.97 -5.43 9.55
N TYR A 21 15.22 -5.34 8.45
CA TYR A 21 14.15 -6.26 8.13
C TYR A 21 14.66 -7.42 7.27
N ARG A 22 14.06 -8.59 7.45
CA ARG A 22 14.27 -9.74 6.60
C ARG A 22 13.01 -10.02 5.81
N PHE A 23 13.18 -10.16 4.50
CA PHE A 23 12.11 -10.54 3.57
C PHE A 23 12.16 -12.04 3.29
N GLU A 24 11.03 -12.72 3.42
CA GLU A 24 10.88 -14.11 2.97
C GLU A 24 9.90 -14.14 1.77
N PRO A 25 10.31 -14.73 0.63
CA PRO A 25 9.49 -14.77 -0.58
C PRO A 25 8.27 -15.70 -0.43
N LEU A 26 7.38 -15.69 -1.43
CA LEU A 26 6.11 -16.42 -1.44
C LEU A 26 6.24 -17.87 -0.93
N ASP A 27 5.48 -18.18 0.11
CA ASP A 27 5.27 -19.55 0.59
C ASP A 27 4.26 -20.31 -0.28
N ASN A 28 3.92 -21.54 0.13
CA ASN A 28 2.98 -22.39 -0.59
C ASN A 28 1.55 -21.81 -0.66
N ASP A 29 1.21 -20.87 0.22
CA ASP A 29 -0.08 -20.17 0.24
C ASP A 29 -0.06 -18.90 -0.62
N GLY A 30 1.09 -18.59 -1.22
CA GLY A 30 1.33 -17.39 -2.01
C GLY A 30 1.47 -16.14 -1.15
N LEU A 31 1.95 -16.29 0.09
CA LEU A 31 2.21 -15.18 1.01
C LEU A 31 3.71 -14.91 1.13
N CYS A 32 4.09 -13.64 1.09
CA CYS A 32 5.42 -13.23 1.51
C CYS A 32 5.38 -12.53 2.86
N THR A 33 6.49 -12.60 3.59
CA THR A 33 6.59 -12.10 4.95
C THR A 33 7.73 -11.12 5.09
N VAL A 34 7.54 -10.17 6.01
CA VAL A 34 8.61 -9.29 6.48
C VAL A 34 8.71 -9.45 7.99
N THR A 35 9.90 -9.80 8.46
CA THR A 35 10.24 -9.95 9.89
C THR A 35 11.25 -8.87 10.28
N SER A 36 11.28 -8.50 11.56
CA SER A 36 12.33 -7.66 12.14
C SER A 36 12.93 -8.34 13.35
N ASP A 37 14.25 -8.23 13.50
CA ASP A 37 14.98 -8.72 14.68
C ASP A 37 14.67 -7.87 15.94
N PHE A 38 14.09 -6.68 15.77
CA PHE A 38 13.69 -5.77 16.85
C PHE A 38 12.27 -6.05 17.38
N TYR A 39 11.62 -7.12 16.91
CA TYR A 39 10.35 -7.57 17.44
C TYR A 39 10.53 -8.48 18.66
N SER A 40 10.43 -7.90 19.86
CA SER A 40 10.72 -8.62 21.11
C SER A 40 9.66 -9.65 21.54
N ARG A 41 8.50 -9.70 20.89
CA ARG A 41 7.41 -10.63 21.25
C ARG A 41 7.50 -12.00 20.55
N GLY A 42 8.59 -12.29 19.87
CA GLY A 42 8.91 -13.62 19.35
C GLY A 42 9.21 -13.64 17.86
N THR A 43 8.98 -14.78 17.21
CA THR A 43 9.37 -15.03 15.81
C THR A 43 8.24 -14.85 14.80
N GLN A 44 7.09 -14.29 15.22
CA GLN A 44 5.98 -14.10 14.29
C GLN A 44 6.32 -12.99 13.29
N PRO A 45 5.99 -13.17 12.00
CA PRO A 45 6.19 -12.12 11.01
C PRO A 45 5.31 -10.92 11.35
N LEU A 46 5.95 -9.75 11.38
CA LEU A 46 5.28 -8.47 11.61
C LEU A 46 4.31 -8.17 10.47
N ASN A 47 4.69 -8.53 9.24
CA ASN A 47 3.90 -8.24 8.06
C ASN A 47 3.75 -9.44 7.15
N LYS A 48 2.56 -9.59 6.57
CA LYS A 48 2.23 -10.63 5.61
C LYS A 48 1.46 -10.05 4.43
N PHE A 49 1.93 -10.35 3.23
CA PHE A 49 1.39 -9.82 1.99
C PHE A 49 1.12 -10.93 0.98
N LYS A 50 0.15 -10.70 0.11
CA LYS A 50 -0.04 -11.44 -1.14
C LYS A 50 0.05 -10.46 -2.30
N ILE A 51 0.90 -10.77 -3.27
CA ILE A 51 1.12 -9.93 -4.45
C ILE A 51 0.60 -10.66 -5.68
N ASN A 52 -0.32 -10.02 -6.40
CA ASN A 52 -0.80 -10.49 -7.69
C ASN A 52 -0.33 -9.51 -8.77
N ASN A 53 0.70 -9.91 -9.53
CA ASN A 53 1.26 -9.09 -10.60
C ASN A 53 0.35 -8.95 -11.82
N THR A 54 -0.52 -9.92 -12.09
CA THR A 54 -1.46 -9.88 -13.22
C THR A 54 -2.50 -8.79 -13.01
N ASP A 55 -3.12 -8.79 -11.84
CA ASP A 55 -4.17 -7.81 -11.48
C ASP A 55 -3.57 -6.53 -10.89
N LYS A 56 -2.26 -6.54 -10.60
CA LYS A 56 -1.51 -5.49 -9.89
C LYS A 56 -2.15 -5.16 -8.54
N THR A 57 -2.48 -6.21 -7.79
CA THR A 57 -3.15 -6.13 -6.50
C THR A 57 -2.22 -6.55 -5.38
N VAL A 58 -2.24 -5.78 -4.29
CA VAL A 58 -1.51 -6.06 -3.05
C VAL A 58 -2.51 -6.33 -1.95
N THR A 59 -2.56 -7.56 -1.41
CA THR A 59 -3.38 -7.87 -0.24
C THR A 59 -2.50 -7.92 1.01
N ILE A 60 -2.90 -7.17 2.03
CA ILE A 60 -2.24 -7.09 3.33
C ILE A 60 -3.06 -7.92 4.30
N HIS A 61 -2.45 -9.01 4.77
CA HIS A 61 -3.04 -9.93 5.75
C HIS A 61 -2.66 -9.57 7.17
N THR A 62 -1.48 -8.98 7.36
CA THR A 62 -0.96 -8.62 8.67
C THR A 62 -0.04 -7.43 8.49
N MET A 63 -0.19 -6.43 9.36
CA MET A 63 0.70 -5.28 9.43
C MET A 63 0.81 -4.82 10.89
N LEU A 64 1.92 -5.17 11.54
CA LEU A 64 2.09 -5.07 12.99
C LEU A 64 3.36 -4.33 13.41
N ASN A 65 3.93 -3.47 12.54
CA ASN A 65 5.13 -2.70 12.86
C ASN A 65 5.02 -1.84 14.11
N THR A 66 3.81 -1.48 14.56
CA THR A 66 3.61 -0.80 15.85
C THR A 66 4.02 -1.62 17.07
N LEU A 67 4.24 -2.92 16.91
CA LEU A 67 4.72 -3.82 17.97
C LEU A 67 6.24 -3.99 17.98
N GLU A 68 6.94 -3.42 17.01
CA GLU A 68 8.41 -3.36 16.96
C GLU A 68 8.93 -2.34 17.98
N GLU A 69 10.03 -2.67 18.66
CA GLU A 69 10.68 -1.71 19.56
C GLU A 69 11.31 -0.58 18.75
N GLU A 70 11.17 0.67 19.20
CA GLU A 70 11.71 1.83 18.48
C GLU A 70 13.23 1.68 18.27
N HIS A 71 13.66 1.82 17.02
CA HIS A 71 15.07 1.74 16.64
C HIS A 71 15.37 2.63 15.43
N HIS A 72 16.63 2.99 15.24
CA HIS A 72 17.05 3.91 14.18
C HIS A 72 16.76 3.41 12.75
N GLY A 73 16.65 2.09 12.56
CA GLY A 73 16.35 1.46 11.26
C GLY A 73 14.86 1.32 10.96
N GLN A 74 13.98 1.73 11.88
CA GLN A 74 12.56 1.44 11.77
C GLN A 74 11.95 2.10 10.53
N LEU A 75 11.38 1.27 9.66
CA LEU A 75 10.72 1.74 8.45
C LEU A 75 9.25 2.01 8.72
N ALA A 76 8.73 3.07 8.09
CA ALA A 76 7.29 3.30 8.05
C ALA A 76 6.58 2.17 7.28
N ASP A 77 5.34 1.87 7.65
CA ASP A 77 4.51 0.86 6.97
C ASP A 77 4.44 1.06 5.45
N SER A 78 4.31 2.32 5.01
CA SER A 78 4.31 2.67 3.59
C SER A 78 5.61 2.32 2.87
N ALA A 79 6.77 2.48 3.54
CA ALA A 79 8.06 2.12 2.98
C ALA A 79 8.22 0.60 2.85
N ILE A 80 7.74 -0.16 3.85
CA ILE A 80 7.72 -1.63 3.81
C ILE A 80 6.82 -2.11 2.67
N MET A 81 5.60 -1.58 2.55
CA MET A 81 4.69 -1.90 1.46
C MET A 81 5.32 -1.61 0.09
N ALA A 82 5.94 -0.44 -0.07
CA ALA A 82 6.60 -0.07 -1.32
C ALA A 82 7.77 -1.01 -1.66
N ALA A 83 8.59 -1.36 -0.68
CA ALA A 83 9.72 -2.27 -0.87
C ALA A 83 9.24 -3.69 -1.24
N VAL A 84 8.18 -4.19 -0.60
CA VAL A 84 7.58 -5.49 -0.96
C VAL A 84 7.07 -5.47 -2.40
N CYS A 85 6.38 -4.42 -2.84
CA CYS A 85 5.94 -4.31 -4.23
C CYS A 85 7.14 -4.41 -5.20
N ARG A 86 8.23 -3.68 -4.92
CA ARG A 86 9.45 -3.68 -5.74
C ARG A 86 10.18 -5.03 -5.76
N LYS A 87 10.18 -5.80 -4.67
CA LYS A 87 10.70 -7.19 -4.66
C LYS A 87 9.99 -8.09 -5.68
N TYR A 88 8.76 -7.75 -6.08
CA TYR A 88 7.99 -8.46 -7.11
C TYR A 88 7.89 -7.73 -8.45
N ASN A 89 8.76 -6.74 -8.70
CA ASN A 89 8.77 -5.90 -9.92
C ASN A 89 7.46 -5.14 -10.15
N LEU A 90 6.77 -4.77 -9.07
CA LEU A 90 5.59 -3.92 -9.11
C LEU A 90 5.95 -2.57 -8.47
N GLU A 91 5.99 -1.50 -9.27
CA GLU A 91 6.16 -0.17 -8.70
C GLU A 91 4.90 0.26 -7.94
N PRO A 92 5.01 0.94 -6.78
CA PRO A 92 3.85 1.36 -5.99
C PRO A 92 2.81 2.15 -6.78
N ASP A 93 3.24 3.09 -7.61
CA ASP A 93 2.35 3.89 -8.46
C ASP A 93 1.62 3.06 -9.54
N ASN A 94 2.12 1.86 -9.86
CA ASN A 94 1.53 0.97 -10.85
C ASN A 94 0.56 -0.05 -10.22
N VAL A 95 0.41 -0.06 -8.88
CA VAL A 95 -0.59 -0.88 -8.19
C VAL A 95 -1.99 -0.41 -8.58
N SER A 96 -2.86 -1.34 -8.97
CA SER A 96 -4.27 -1.05 -9.30
C SER A 96 -5.14 -1.02 -8.05
N SER A 97 -4.86 -1.89 -7.08
CA SER A 97 -5.58 -1.92 -5.82
C SER A 97 -4.78 -2.47 -4.64
N VAL A 98 -5.09 -1.96 -3.45
CA VAL A 98 -4.59 -2.50 -2.18
C VAL A 98 -5.78 -2.99 -1.36
N VAL A 99 -5.68 -4.19 -0.82
CA VAL A 99 -6.73 -4.85 -0.04
C VAL A 99 -6.24 -5.08 1.38
N PHE A 100 -6.94 -4.55 2.37
CA PHE A 100 -6.72 -4.86 3.79
C PHE A 100 -7.83 -5.79 4.28
N ASN A 101 -7.46 -6.92 4.87
CA ASN A 101 -8.35 -7.67 5.73
C ASN A 101 -7.96 -7.39 7.19
N THR A 102 -8.62 -6.42 7.80
CA THR A 102 -8.22 -5.88 9.10
C THR A 102 -9.31 -6.06 10.16
N PRO A 103 -8.95 -6.37 11.42
CA PRO A 103 -9.84 -6.16 12.54
C PRO A 103 -10.35 -4.72 12.57
N LYS A 104 -11.53 -4.53 13.16
CA LYS A 104 -12.10 -3.18 13.38
C LYS A 104 -11.35 -2.51 14.52
N ASP A 105 -10.34 -1.72 14.18
CA ASP A 105 -9.69 -0.85 15.17
C ASP A 105 -10.61 0.32 15.58
N SER A 106 -10.14 1.16 16.50
CA SER A 106 -10.91 2.29 17.00
C SER A 106 -11.28 3.30 15.90
N CYS A 107 -10.38 3.54 14.93
CA CYS A 107 -10.65 4.45 13.82
C CYS A 107 -11.75 3.90 12.94
N LEU A 108 -11.61 2.64 12.51
CA LEU A 108 -12.57 1.99 11.64
C LEU A 108 -13.94 1.84 12.32
N HIS A 109 -13.98 1.55 13.63
CA HIS A 109 -15.22 1.56 14.39
C HIS A 109 -15.93 2.92 14.36
N LEU A 110 -15.19 4.01 14.56
CA LEU A 110 -15.75 5.36 14.51
C LEU A 110 -16.24 5.72 13.10
N ALA A 111 -15.47 5.38 12.07
CA ALA A 111 -15.83 5.60 10.67
C ALA A 111 -17.11 4.85 10.30
N LEU A 112 -17.16 3.55 10.60
CA LEU A 112 -18.34 2.71 10.35
C LEU A 112 -19.56 3.24 11.12
N ASN A 113 -19.43 3.58 12.41
CA ASN A 113 -20.55 4.12 13.19
C ASN A 113 -21.09 5.44 12.62
N SER A 114 -20.20 6.34 12.21
CA SER A 114 -20.56 7.61 11.60
C SER A 114 -21.27 7.39 10.26
N TYR A 115 -20.76 6.46 9.44
CA TYR A 115 -21.41 6.06 8.20
C TYR A 115 -22.82 5.50 8.47
N ARG A 116 -22.99 4.61 9.46
CA ARG A 116 -24.32 4.08 9.81
C ARG A 116 -25.30 5.15 10.25
N TRP A 117 -24.82 6.14 10.99
CA TRP A 117 -25.66 7.26 11.43
C TRP A 117 -26.19 8.05 10.23
N ASN A 118 -25.32 8.34 9.26
CA ASN A 118 -25.66 9.10 8.06
C ASN A 118 -26.51 8.31 7.05
N HIS A 119 -26.30 6.99 6.99
CA HIS A 119 -26.87 6.10 5.97
C HIS A 119 -27.84 5.06 6.53
N ARG A 120 -28.46 5.33 7.69
CA ARG A 120 -29.31 4.36 8.41
C ARG A 120 -30.39 3.70 7.55
N SER A 121 -30.98 4.44 6.61
CA SER A 121 -32.02 3.91 5.69
C SER A 121 -31.48 3.02 4.57
N GLN A 122 -30.17 2.99 4.36
CA GLN A 122 -29.50 2.26 3.28
C GLN A 122 -28.84 0.96 3.77
N ILE A 123 -28.82 0.75 5.09
CA ILE A 123 -28.21 -0.43 5.72
C ILE A 123 -29.28 -1.51 5.87
N GLY A 124 -28.91 -2.73 5.49
CA GLY A 124 -29.77 -3.90 5.60
C GLY A 124 -30.08 -4.30 7.05
N GLU A 125 -30.92 -5.31 7.21
CA GLU A 125 -31.32 -5.80 8.53
C GLU A 125 -30.15 -6.39 9.35
N ASP A 126 -29.09 -6.85 8.68
CA ASP A 126 -27.87 -7.35 9.32
C ASP A 126 -27.00 -6.24 9.93
N GLY A 127 -27.26 -4.98 9.60
CA GLY A 127 -26.49 -3.84 10.10
C GLY A 127 -25.09 -3.70 9.52
N LEU A 128 -24.73 -4.52 8.51
CA LEU A 128 -23.41 -4.56 7.90
C LEU A 128 -23.33 -3.59 6.72
N ILE A 129 -22.15 -3.00 6.53
CA ILE A 129 -21.87 -2.06 5.45
C ILE A 129 -21.22 -2.80 4.26
N ASP A 130 -21.86 -2.77 3.09
CA ASP A 130 -21.21 -3.00 1.78
C ASP A 130 -21.37 -1.71 0.97
N ALA A 131 -20.29 -0.94 0.86
CA ALA A 131 -20.33 0.42 0.33
C ALA A 131 -19.12 0.75 -0.54
N VAL A 132 -19.31 1.71 -1.43
CA VAL A 132 -18.27 2.29 -2.27
C VAL A 132 -18.22 3.79 -2.01
N ILE A 133 -17.10 4.26 -1.49
CA ILE A 133 -16.85 5.66 -1.16
C ILE A 133 -15.89 6.24 -2.19
N THR A 134 -16.20 7.43 -2.69
CA THR A 134 -15.38 8.17 -3.66
C THR A 134 -14.95 9.51 -3.05
N PRO A 135 -13.87 10.16 -3.54
CA PRO A 135 -13.36 11.43 -3.00
C PRO A 135 -14.37 12.58 -2.95
N ILE A 136 -15.43 12.52 -3.75
CA ILE A 136 -16.50 13.53 -3.76
C ILE A 136 -17.60 13.26 -2.74
N SER A 137 -17.57 12.10 -2.06
CA SER A 137 -18.53 11.77 -1.00
C SER A 137 -18.15 12.48 0.30
N ASN A 138 -19.15 12.94 1.04
CA ASN A 138 -18.96 13.44 2.41
C ASN A 138 -18.40 12.37 3.36
N ASP A 139 -18.55 11.09 3.00
CA ASP A 139 -18.02 9.96 3.80
C ASP A 139 -16.53 9.70 3.57
N TRP A 140 -15.91 10.34 2.56
CA TRP A 140 -14.50 10.11 2.26
C TRP A 140 -13.60 10.37 3.46
N ASP A 141 -13.83 11.48 4.17
CA ASP A 141 -13.06 11.89 5.34
C ASP A 141 -13.23 10.93 6.52
N LEU A 142 -14.33 10.17 6.60
CA LEU A 142 -14.52 9.18 7.65
C LEU A 142 -13.49 8.06 7.56
N PHE A 143 -13.15 7.63 6.34
CA PHE A 143 -12.28 6.48 6.10
C PHE A 143 -10.85 6.87 5.72
N SER A 144 -10.65 8.06 5.15
CA SER A 144 -9.31 8.53 4.74
C SER A 144 -8.39 8.84 5.91
N TRP A 145 -8.94 9.03 7.11
CA TRP A 145 -8.17 9.28 8.33
C TRP A 145 -7.63 7.99 8.98
N CYS A 146 -8.13 6.83 8.57
CA CYS A 146 -7.72 5.57 9.17
C CYS A 146 -6.39 5.06 8.59
N PHE A 147 -5.68 4.29 9.42
CA PHE A 147 -4.35 3.77 9.12
C PHE A 147 -4.21 3.17 7.71
N PRO A 148 -5.13 2.29 7.23
CA PRO A 148 -4.96 1.68 5.93
C PRO A 148 -4.91 2.69 4.78
N TYR A 149 -5.72 3.75 4.83
CA TYR A 149 -5.67 4.81 3.82
C TYR A 149 -4.34 5.55 3.89
N ALA A 150 -3.93 6.01 5.08
CA ALA A 150 -2.71 6.78 5.26
C ALA A 150 -1.44 6.01 4.87
N ALA A 151 -1.42 4.70 5.12
CA ALA A 151 -0.30 3.84 4.71
C ALA A 151 -0.19 3.73 3.19
N ILE A 152 -1.31 3.58 2.48
CA ILE A 152 -1.34 3.54 1.02
C ILE A 152 -1.00 4.91 0.44
N ASP A 153 -1.62 5.98 0.93
CA ASP A 153 -1.42 7.34 0.42
C ASP A 153 0.06 7.75 0.48
N ARG A 154 0.75 7.44 1.60
CA ARG A 154 2.19 7.67 1.76
C ARG A 154 3.09 6.70 0.98
N MET A 155 2.53 5.62 0.44
CA MET A 155 3.26 4.67 -0.41
C MET A 155 3.32 5.16 -1.86
N LEU A 156 2.34 5.98 -2.28
CA LEU A 156 2.21 6.48 -3.64
C LEU A 156 2.95 7.82 -3.81
N ASP A 157 3.55 8.03 -4.98
CA ASP A 157 4.26 9.27 -5.32
C ASP A 157 3.49 10.09 -6.36
N ARG A 158 2.91 9.41 -7.36
CA ARG A 158 2.22 10.03 -8.50
C ARG A 158 0.79 9.56 -8.68
N SER A 159 0.44 8.44 -8.08
CA SER A 159 -0.89 7.86 -8.13
C SER A 159 -1.73 8.27 -6.93
N VAL A 160 -3.05 8.19 -7.05
CA VAL A 160 -3.98 8.58 -5.98
C VAL A 160 -5.04 7.52 -5.73
N ILE A 161 -5.46 7.40 -4.48
CA ILE A 161 -6.61 6.58 -4.11
C ILE A 161 -7.87 7.30 -4.64
N ASN A 162 -8.64 6.63 -5.50
CA ASN A 162 -9.85 7.22 -6.11
C ASN A 162 -11.14 6.56 -5.66
N GLN A 163 -11.05 5.46 -4.91
CA GLN A 163 -12.20 4.73 -4.38
C GLN A 163 -11.80 3.90 -3.17
N ILE A 164 -12.70 3.81 -2.20
CA ILE A 164 -12.63 2.89 -1.06
C ILE A 164 -13.88 2.01 -1.12
N ARG A 165 -13.72 0.69 -1.29
CA ARG A 165 -14.78 -0.29 -1.15
C ARG A 165 -14.67 -0.95 0.22
N ILE A 166 -15.79 -0.97 0.94
CA ILE A 166 -15.89 -1.48 2.31
C ILE A 166 -16.82 -2.68 2.26
N GLN A 167 -16.36 -3.81 2.77
CA GLN A 167 -17.22 -4.95 3.09
C GLN A 167 -17.01 -5.32 4.55
N GLU A 168 -17.97 -4.93 5.37
CA GLU A 168 -17.93 -5.18 6.80
C GLU A 168 -18.35 -6.62 7.11
N GLY A 169 -17.51 -7.35 7.84
CA GLY A 169 -17.87 -8.60 8.50
C GLY A 169 -18.15 -8.38 9.99
N THR A 170 -18.40 -9.45 10.75
CA THR A 170 -18.70 -9.33 12.19
C THR A 170 -17.52 -8.73 12.97
N ASP A 171 -16.33 -9.30 12.82
CA ASP A 171 -15.13 -8.95 13.61
C ASP A 171 -14.05 -8.22 12.80
N SER A 172 -14.15 -8.24 11.47
CA SER A 172 -13.18 -7.64 10.55
C SER A 172 -13.88 -6.87 9.43
N CYS A 173 -13.10 -6.13 8.66
CA CYS A 173 -13.53 -5.51 7.42
C CYS A 173 -12.56 -5.87 6.31
N LEU A 174 -13.11 -6.10 5.13
CA LEU A 174 -12.35 -6.10 3.90
C LEU A 174 -12.43 -4.69 3.30
N LEU A 175 -11.32 -3.97 3.32
CA LEU A 175 -11.18 -2.64 2.74
C LEU A 175 -10.38 -2.76 1.46
N THR A 176 -10.96 -2.36 0.33
CA THR A 176 -10.27 -2.32 -0.96
C THR A 176 -10.11 -0.88 -1.40
N TYR A 177 -8.88 -0.48 -1.66
CA TYR A 177 -8.52 0.85 -2.12
C TYR A 177 -8.16 0.75 -3.59
N SER A 178 -8.96 1.35 -4.47
CA SER A 178 -8.60 1.44 -5.89
C SER A 178 -7.70 2.64 -6.11
N ILE A 179 -6.65 2.42 -6.89
CA ILE A 179 -5.62 3.41 -7.17
C ILE A 179 -5.73 3.77 -8.63
N ASN A 180 -5.80 5.07 -8.90
CA ASN A 180 -5.69 5.59 -10.26
C ASN A 180 -4.22 5.90 -10.54
N PRO A 181 -3.59 5.25 -11.54
CA PRO A 181 -2.23 5.57 -11.91
C PRO A 181 -2.13 7.04 -12.32
N GLY A 182 -1.19 7.77 -11.74
CA GLY A 182 -0.81 9.07 -12.28
C GLY A 182 -0.38 8.92 -13.74
N ARG A 183 -0.79 9.83 -14.63
CA ARG A 183 -0.30 9.81 -16.02
C ARG A 183 1.23 9.80 -15.98
N GLN A 184 1.85 8.72 -16.45
CA GLN A 184 3.28 8.73 -16.72
C GLN A 184 3.52 9.80 -17.80
N ASN A 185 4.48 10.69 -17.58
CA ASN A 185 4.90 11.67 -18.58
C ASN A 185 5.50 10.91 -19.79
N GLU A 186 4.66 10.49 -20.73
CA GLU A 186 5.08 10.23 -22.09
C GLU A 186 5.31 11.59 -22.76
N GLY A 187 6.56 12.08 -22.76
CA GLY A 187 6.83 13.39 -23.35
C GLY A 187 8.23 13.98 -23.20
N GLU A 188 9.31 13.19 -23.21
CA GLU A 188 10.57 13.71 -23.75
C GLU A 188 10.52 13.57 -25.28
N ALA A 189 10.00 14.62 -25.93
CA ALA A 189 10.25 14.83 -27.35
C ALA A 189 11.57 15.63 -27.48
N PRO A 190 12.41 15.31 -28.47
CA PRO A 190 13.83 15.67 -28.50
C PRO A 190 14.07 17.17 -28.67
N GLU A 191 15.18 17.64 -28.09
CA GLU A 191 15.79 18.94 -28.38
C GLU A 191 15.78 19.22 -29.89
N GLN A 192 15.04 20.26 -30.29
CA GLN A 192 15.17 20.84 -31.62
C GLN A 192 16.45 21.67 -31.64
N ASN A 193 17.54 21.06 -32.12
CA ASN A 193 18.72 21.79 -32.54
C ASN A 193 18.51 22.39 -33.94
N GLU A 194 18.92 23.66 -34.03
CA GLU A 194 19.29 24.43 -35.22
C GLU A 194 18.12 24.89 -36.12
N GLU A 195 18.03 26.14 -36.59
CA GLU A 195 19.08 27.07 -37.05
C GLU A 195 18.47 28.49 -37.21
N GLU A 196 19.16 29.56 -36.76
CA GLU A 196 18.91 30.94 -37.21
C GLU A 196 20.06 31.42 -38.11
N PRO A 197 19.83 32.41 -39.00
CA PRO A 197 20.23 32.36 -40.41
C PRO A 197 21.56 33.07 -40.72
N PRO A 198 22.19 32.82 -41.88
CA PRO A 198 23.24 33.70 -42.37
C PRO A 198 22.65 34.96 -43.04
N GLN A 199 23.36 36.06 -42.80
CA GLN A 199 23.09 37.46 -43.16
C GLN A 199 23.06 37.74 -44.67
#